data_AF-A0A6A6DML8-F1
#
_entry.id   AF-A0A6A6DML8-F1
#
_cell.length_a   1.000
_cell.length_b   1.000
_cell.length_c   1.000
_cell.angle_alpha   90.00
_cell.angle_beta   90.00
_cell.angle_gamma   90.00
#
_symmetry.space_group_name_H-M   'P 1'
#
loop_
_entity.id
_entity.type
_entity.pdbx_description
1 polymer ?
#
loop_
_entity_poly.entity_id
_entity_poly.type
_entity_poly.pdbx_seq_one_letter_code
_entity_poly.pdbx_strand_id
1 'polypeptide(L)'
;MLQNPRCWLYQGKEECYDLATSAETPHFLIGTLPQILVSIIYISLNHHLTAMIQLRDWTRLASRRQPLRVTDPTPGSKQTSTYTLSLPYKYSIPLIISSTLLNWFISQSVFFFRFRWFDNDGRIFKYTINHFEDWWENYDYNIYEFGLGYSAMALSAPWLLALSYSSCKPGLPLGASNSFVIAAACHPPERNRAAALKMVQWGVTHARTDLGRGVQHCSITSYEVEPPEEGQLYA
;
A
#
# COMPACT_ATOMS: atom_id res chain seq x y z
N MET A 1 17.40 45.54 57.11
CA MET A 1 18.18 44.72 56.16
C MET A 1 17.65 43.29 56.21
N LEU A 2 17.21 42.80 55.04
CA LEU A 2 17.05 41.41 54.62
C LEU A 2 16.11 40.51 55.45
N GLN A 3 14.81 40.64 55.13
CA GLN A 3 13.81 39.62 55.41
C GLN A 3 13.92 38.54 54.33
N ASN A 4 14.26 37.32 54.77
CA ASN A 4 14.54 36.14 53.96
C ASN A 4 13.41 35.84 52.93
N PRO A 5 13.71 35.61 51.63
CA PRO A 5 12.70 35.18 50.68
C PRO A 5 12.31 33.73 51.00
N ARG A 6 11.11 33.52 51.54
CA ARG A 6 10.52 32.18 51.67
C ARG A 6 10.21 31.67 50.26
N CYS A 7 11.04 30.76 49.76
CA CYS A 7 10.71 29.93 48.60
C CYS A 7 9.46 29.11 48.92
N TRP A 8 8.35 29.40 48.23
CA TRP A 8 7.16 28.55 48.21
C TRP A 8 7.37 27.41 47.20
N LEU A 9 8.31 26.50 47.49
CA LEU A 9 8.36 25.22 46.80
C LEU A 9 7.38 24.28 47.50
N TYR A 10 6.22 24.09 46.86
CA TYR A 10 5.21 23.13 47.27
C TYR A 10 5.82 21.71 47.24
N GLN A 11 6.07 21.13 48.41
CA GLN A 11 6.34 19.69 48.55
C GLN A 11 5.03 18.92 48.41
N GLY A 12 4.56 18.77 47.17
CA GLY A 12 3.53 17.79 46.86
C GLY A 12 4.13 16.40 47.01
N LYS A 13 3.57 15.57 47.90
CA LYS A 13 3.83 14.13 47.87
C LYS A 13 3.44 13.63 46.48
N GLU A 14 4.44 13.27 45.69
CA GLU A 14 4.24 12.59 44.42
C GLU A 14 3.65 11.20 44.71
N GLU A 15 2.33 11.07 44.59
CA GLU A 15 1.70 9.77 44.38
C GLU A 15 2.05 9.30 42.96
N CYS A 16 3.26 8.76 42.84
CA CYS A 16 3.83 8.22 41.60
C CYS A 16 3.04 7.00 41.06
N TYR A 17 2.06 6.49 41.81
CA TYR A 17 1.27 5.30 41.48
C TYR A 17 -0.02 5.59 40.70
N ASP A 18 -0.52 6.83 40.70
CA ASP A 18 -1.78 7.17 40.01
C ASP A 18 -1.62 7.57 38.54
N LEU A 19 -0.38 7.82 38.09
CA LEU A 19 -0.09 8.12 36.68
C LEU A 19 -0.18 6.88 35.76
N ALA A 20 -0.08 5.68 36.32
CA ALA A 20 -0.08 4.45 35.55
C ALA A 20 -1.48 3.87 35.27
N THR A 21 -2.52 4.27 36.00
CA THR A 21 -3.66 3.35 36.23
C THR A 21 -5.06 3.81 35.81
N SER A 22 -5.33 5.06 35.37
CA SER A 22 -6.76 5.42 35.19
C SER A 22 -7.24 6.30 34.03
N ALA A 23 -6.44 6.72 33.06
CA ALA A 23 -7.00 7.39 31.85
C ALA A 23 -6.02 7.54 30.68
N GLU A 24 -4.72 7.57 30.95
CA GLU A 24 -3.70 7.94 29.94
C GLU A 24 -3.52 6.85 28.87
N THR A 25 -3.77 5.59 29.22
CA THR A 25 -3.57 4.45 28.32
C THR A 25 -4.54 4.36 27.13
N PRO A 26 -5.86 4.58 27.27
CA PRO A 26 -6.75 4.60 26.12
C PRO A 26 -6.51 5.78 25.17
N HIS A 27 -6.05 6.94 25.67
CA HIS A 27 -5.84 8.12 24.82
C HIS A 27 -4.73 7.89 23.78
N PHE A 28 -3.60 7.29 24.17
CA PHE A 28 -2.56 6.99 23.20
C PHE A 28 -3.05 5.99 22.13
N LEU A 29 -3.84 4.98 22.52
CA LEU A 29 -4.39 4.00 21.59
C LEU A 29 -5.29 4.66 20.56
N ILE A 30 -6.17 5.56 21.01
CA ILE A 30 -7.07 6.33 20.13
C ILE A 30 -6.25 7.22 19.18
N GLY A 31 -5.17 7.83 19.67
CA GLY A 31 -4.28 8.66 18.85
C GLY A 31 -3.56 7.90 17.73
N THR A 32 -3.29 6.61 17.93
CA THR A 32 -2.60 5.75 16.95
C THR A 32 -3.55 5.14 15.91
N LEU A 33 -4.86 5.09 16.15
CA LEU A 33 -5.82 4.51 15.21
C LEU A 33 -5.72 5.08 13.78
N PRO A 34 -5.57 6.40 13.57
CA PRO A 34 -5.45 6.95 12.22
C PRO A 34 -4.17 6.49 11.50
N GLN A 35 -3.06 6.31 12.23
CA GLN A 35 -1.80 5.80 11.67
C GLN A 35 -1.93 4.33 11.23
N ILE A 36 -2.66 3.52 12.01
CA ILE A 36 -2.99 2.14 11.64
C ILE A 36 -3.87 2.11 10.37
N LEU A 37 -4.87 2.98 10.29
CA LEU A 37 -5.73 3.09 9.10
C LEU A 37 -4.93 3.43 7.84
N VAL A 38 -4.01 4.40 7.90
CA VAL A 38 -3.13 4.71 6.76
C VAL A 38 -2.25 3.52 6.38
N SER A 39 -1.75 2.78 7.37
CA SER A 39 -0.95 1.58 7.12
C SER A 39 -1.75 0.48 6.39
N ILE A 40 -3.01 0.27 6.77
CA ILE A 40 -3.93 -0.66 6.10
C ILE A 40 -4.19 -0.22 4.66
N ILE A 41 -4.43 1.07 4.44
CA ILE A 41 -4.63 1.65 3.10
C ILE A 41 -3.38 1.45 2.25
N TYR A 42 -2.18 1.70 2.80
CA TYR A 42 -0.92 1.47 2.10
C TYR A 42 -0.75 0.01 1.66
N ILE A 43 -0.97 -0.95 2.57
CA ILE A 43 -0.88 -2.38 2.24
C ILE A 43 -1.88 -2.75 1.15
N SER A 44 -3.11 -2.25 1.26
CA SER A 44 -4.19 -2.49 0.29
C SER A 44 -3.83 -1.94 -1.09
N LEU A 45 -3.36 -0.70 -1.17
CA LEU A 45 -2.94 -0.08 -2.43
C LEU A 45 -1.73 -0.79 -3.03
N ASN A 46 -0.75 -1.18 -2.21
CA ASN A 46 0.41 -1.95 -2.66
C ASN A 46 -0.01 -3.29 -3.27
N HIS A 47 -0.97 -3.98 -2.64
CA HIS A 47 -1.52 -5.23 -3.17
C HIS A 47 -2.25 -5.01 -4.50
N HIS A 48 -3.15 -4.01 -4.57
CA HIS A 48 -3.88 -3.69 -5.80
C HIS A 48 -2.95 -3.31 -6.95
N LEU A 49 -1.96 -2.44 -6.72
CA LEU A 49 -1.00 -2.05 -7.74
C LEU A 49 -0.15 -3.24 -8.22
N THR A 50 0.26 -4.11 -7.30
CA THR A 50 0.98 -5.35 -7.64
C THR A 50 0.12 -6.23 -8.55
N ALA A 51 -1.13 -6.48 -8.16
CA ALA A 51 -2.07 -7.29 -8.94
C ALA A 51 -2.33 -6.68 -10.34
N MET A 52 -2.51 -5.36 -10.43
CA MET A 52 -2.73 -4.66 -11.69
C MET A 52 -1.52 -4.72 -12.62
N ILE A 53 -0.31 -4.57 -12.09
CA ILE A 53 0.92 -4.68 -12.89
C ILE A 53 1.14 -6.13 -13.35
N GLN A 54 0.90 -7.11 -12.47
CA GLN A 54 0.98 -8.53 -12.81
C GLN A 54 -0.03 -8.88 -13.90
N LEU A 55 -1.27 -8.42 -13.78
CA LEU A 55 -2.30 -8.62 -14.81
C LEU A 55 -1.93 -7.94 -16.13
N ARG A 56 -1.38 -6.72 -16.08
CA ARG A 56 -0.91 -6.01 -17.27
C ARG A 56 0.21 -6.76 -17.98
N ASP A 57 1.18 -7.29 -17.23
CA ASP A 57 2.30 -8.03 -17.82
C ASP A 57 1.85 -9.41 -18.34
N TRP A 58 0.84 -10.02 -17.69
CA TRP A 58 0.15 -11.22 -18.16
C TRP A 58 -0.60 -10.99 -19.47
N THR A 59 -1.47 -9.97 -19.56
CA THR A 59 -2.24 -9.70 -20.80
C THR A 59 -1.34 -9.21 -21.94
N ARG A 60 -0.20 -8.60 -21.64
CA ARG A 60 0.81 -8.26 -22.66
C ARG A 60 1.32 -9.48 -23.40
N LEU A 61 1.36 -10.67 -22.78
CA LEU A 61 1.76 -11.91 -23.45
C LEU A 61 0.83 -12.27 -24.62
N ALA A 62 -0.44 -11.84 -24.62
CA ALA A 62 -1.33 -12.03 -25.76
C ALA A 62 -0.89 -11.17 -26.95
N SER A 63 -0.58 -9.91 -26.66
CA SER A 63 -0.36 -8.88 -27.68
C SER A 63 1.03 -8.85 -28.29
N ARG A 64 2.07 -9.26 -27.53
CA ARG A 64 3.47 -9.12 -27.97
C ARG A 64 4.36 -10.21 -27.39
N ARG A 65 5.41 -10.55 -28.14
CA ARG A 65 6.52 -11.34 -27.63
C ARG A 65 7.30 -10.56 -26.58
N GLN A 66 7.54 -11.19 -25.44
CA GLN A 66 8.38 -10.63 -24.38
C GLN A 66 9.12 -11.75 -23.64
N PRO A 67 10.30 -11.46 -23.06
CA PRO A 67 10.99 -12.42 -22.22
C PRO A 67 10.28 -12.60 -20.88
N LEU A 68 10.46 -13.78 -20.26
CA LEU A 68 10.01 -14.01 -18.89
C LEU A 68 10.88 -13.24 -17.90
N ARG A 69 10.23 -12.62 -16.91
CA ARG A 69 10.89 -11.99 -15.79
C ARG A 69 11.09 -13.02 -14.68
N VAL A 70 12.34 -13.25 -14.29
CA VAL A 70 12.72 -14.20 -13.25
C VAL A 70 13.67 -13.55 -12.26
N THR A 71 13.70 -14.07 -11.03
CA THR A 71 14.59 -13.54 -9.99
C THR A 71 16.06 -13.80 -10.36
N ASP A 72 16.36 -15.03 -10.80
CA ASP A 72 17.71 -15.47 -11.16
C ASP A 72 17.74 -15.98 -12.62
N PRO A 73 18.20 -15.14 -13.58
CA PRO A 73 18.16 -15.47 -15.00
C PRO A 73 19.33 -16.38 -15.37
N THR A 74 19.06 -17.41 -16.19
CA THR A 74 20.13 -18.28 -16.67
C THR A 74 21.10 -17.49 -17.59
N PRO A 75 22.42 -17.59 -17.40
CA PRO A 75 23.39 -16.87 -18.22
C PRO A 75 23.25 -17.27 -19.71
N GLY A 76 23.25 -16.27 -20.60
CA GLY A 76 23.05 -16.47 -22.04
C GLY A 76 21.59 -16.63 -22.49
N SER A 77 20.62 -16.59 -21.58
CA SER A 77 19.18 -16.60 -21.91
C SER A 77 18.66 -15.19 -22.27
N LYS A 78 17.43 -15.13 -22.79
CA LYS A 78 16.72 -13.85 -23.00
C LYS A 78 15.93 -13.39 -21.78
N GLN A 79 15.96 -14.14 -20.67
CA GLN A 79 15.25 -13.80 -19.44
C GLN A 79 15.73 -12.46 -18.88
N THR A 80 14.84 -11.72 -18.24
CA THR A 80 15.18 -10.47 -17.59
C THR A 80 15.07 -10.62 -16.07
N SER A 81 16.10 -10.20 -15.35
CA SER A 81 15.97 -9.87 -13.93
C SER A 81 15.77 -8.38 -13.83
N THR A 82 14.77 -7.94 -13.07
CA THR A 82 14.49 -6.51 -12.92
C THR A 82 14.61 -6.06 -11.48
N TYR A 83 13.76 -6.57 -10.59
CA TYR A 83 13.68 -6.07 -9.22
C TYR A 83 13.45 -7.21 -8.23
N THR A 84 14.13 -7.13 -7.09
CA THR A 84 13.85 -7.95 -5.89
C THR A 84 12.54 -7.55 -5.21
N LEU A 85 12.05 -6.33 -5.48
CA LEU A 85 10.75 -5.84 -5.03
C LEU A 85 9.63 -6.24 -5.99
N SER A 86 8.46 -6.62 -5.42
CA SER A 86 7.26 -7.01 -6.18
C SER A 86 6.73 -5.92 -7.12
N LEU A 87 6.96 -4.64 -6.79
CA LEU A 87 6.46 -3.48 -7.52
C LEU A 87 7.62 -2.66 -8.15
N PRO A 88 7.52 -2.22 -9.42
CA PRO A 88 8.53 -1.36 -10.02
C PRO A 88 8.71 -0.05 -9.23
N TYR A 89 9.95 0.42 -9.11
CA TYR A 89 10.30 1.62 -8.34
C TYR A 89 9.48 2.87 -8.72
N LYS A 90 9.08 2.99 -9.99
CA LYS A 90 8.23 4.09 -10.48
C LYS A 90 6.89 4.21 -9.75
N TYR A 91 6.37 3.11 -9.20
CA TYR A 91 5.13 3.10 -8.42
C TYR A 91 5.41 2.94 -6.92
N SER A 92 6.42 2.14 -6.55
CA SER A 92 6.73 1.88 -5.15
C SER A 92 7.28 3.10 -4.42
N ILE A 93 8.17 3.87 -5.05
CA ILE A 93 8.78 5.06 -4.43
C ILE A 93 7.71 6.12 -4.09
N PRO A 94 6.86 6.58 -5.02
CA PRO A 94 5.85 7.58 -4.68
C PRO A 94 4.83 7.05 -3.66
N LEU A 95 4.49 5.75 -3.69
CA LEU A 95 3.60 5.13 -2.71
C LEU A 95 4.21 5.14 -1.30
N ILE A 96 5.49 4.79 -1.16
CA ILE A 96 6.21 4.81 0.12
C ILE A 96 6.33 6.25 0.63
N ILE A 97 6.77 7.19 -0.22
CA ILE A 97 6.94 8.60 0.18
C ILE A 97 5.61 9.19 0.64
N SER A 98 4.52 8.99 -0.12
CA SER A 98 3.20 9.49 0.26
C SER A 98 2.68 8.88 1.55
N SER A 99 2.85 7.56 1.75
CA SER A 99 2.47 6.89 3.00
C SER A 99 3.27 7.42 4.21
N THR A 100 4.58 7.58 4.07
CA THR A 100 5.44 8.14 5.12
C THR A 100 5.02 9.57 5.47
N LEU A 101 4.77 10.41 4.46
CA LEU A 101 4.31 11.78 4.67
C LEU A 101 2.93 11.83 5.34
N LEU A 102 1.98 10.99 4.92
CA LEU A 102 0.67 10.90 5.55
C LEU A 102 0.76 10.50 7.02
N ASN A 103 1.58 9.50 7.35
CA ASN A 103 1.80 9.10 8.73
C ASN A 103 2.42 10.22 9.57
N TRP A 104 3.37 10.97 8.99
CA TRP A 104 3.93 12.14 9.64
C TRP A 104 2.87 13.22 9.85
N PHE A 105 2.11 13.62 8.82
CA PHE A 105 1.07 14.63 8.96
C PHE A 105 0.01 14.24 9.99
N ILE A 106 -0.36 12.97 10.06
CA ILE A 106 -1.26 12.47 11.10
C ILE A 106 -0.71 12.72 12.49
N SER A 107 0.58 12.46 12.71
CA SER A 107 1.26 12.76 13.97
C SER A 107 1.26 14.25 14.31
N GLN A 108 1.11 15.14 13.33
CA GLN A 108 1.00 16.59 13.52
C GLN A 108 -0.46 17.08 13.65
N SER A 109 -1.43 16.22 13.36
CA SER A 109 -2.86 16.57 13.42
C SER A 109 -3.55 16.08 14.70
N VAL A 110 -3.00 15.05 15.34
CA VAL A 110 -3.56 14.40 16.53
C VAL A 110 -2.66 14.69 17.73
N PHE A 111 -2.96 15.77 18.45
CA PHE A 111 -2.30 16.12 19.71
C PHE A 111 -3.31 16.10 20.87
N PHE A 112 -2.91 15.53 22.00
CA PHE A 112 -3.69 15.55 23.23
C PHE A 112 -3.21 16.69 24.13
N PHE A 113 -4.09 17.65 24.42
CA PHE A 113 -3.82 18.69 25.41
C PHE A 113 -4.32 18.26 26.79
N ARG A 114 -3.45 18.38 27.80
CA ARG A 114 -3.82 18.20 29.20
C ARG A 114 -3.70 19.54 29.93
N PHE A 115 -4.82 20.22 30.09
CA PHE A 115 -4.86 21.44 30.91
C PHE A 115 -5.02 21.09 32.39
N ARG A 116 -4.19 21.69 33.25
CA ARG A 116 -4.39 21.71 34.70
C ARG A 116 -4.55 23.16 35.12
N TRP A 117 -5.75 23.50 35.58
CA TRP A 117 -6.05 24.81 36.12
C TRP A 117 -5.72 24.83 37.62
N PHE A 118 -5.11 25.91 38.09
CA PHE A 118 -4.78 26.11 39.51
C PHE A 118 -5.51 27.35 40.01
N ASP A 119 -6.15 27.24 41.17
CA ASP A 119 -6.78 28.37 41.85
C ASP A 119 -5.70 29.25 42.54
N ASN A 120 -6.05 30.47 42.95
CA ASN A 120 -5.16 31.38 43.69
C ASN A 120 -4.60 30.75 44.99
N ASP A 121 -5.30 29.75 45.52
CA ASP A 121 -4.90 28.97 46.70
C ASP A 121 -3.93 27.80 46.38
N GLY A 122 -3.48 27.67 45.13
CA GLY A 122 -2.57 26.62 44.66
C GLY A 122 -3.20 25.22 44.55
N ARG A 123 -4.51 25.11 44.78
CA ARG A 123 -5.27 23.86 44.63
C ARG A 123 -5.60 23.62 43.16
N ILE A 124 -5.57 22.36 42.74
CA ILE A 124 -5.98 21.97 41.38
C ILE A 124 -7.48 22.26 41.25
N PHE A 125 -7.82 23.20 40.37
CA PHE A 125 -9.18 23.52 40.04
C PHE A 125 -9.73 22.37 39.18
N LYS A 126 -10.62 21.56 39.76
CA LYS A 126 -11.34 20.51 39.03
C LYS A 126 -12.43 21.17 38.17
N TYR A 127 -12.01 21.79 37.06
CA TYR A 127 -12.94 22.22 36.04
C TYR A 127 -13.54 20.96 35.40
N THR A 128 -14.81 20.67 35.68
CA THR A 128 -15.51 19.60 34.98
C THR A 128 -15.89 20.20 33.63
N ILE A 129 -15.11 19.90 32.59
CA ILE A 129 -15.42 20.36 31.23
C ILE A 129 -16.69 19.64 30.79
N ASN A 130 -17.84 20.24 31.08
CA ASN A 130 -19.14 19.70 30.75
C ASN A 130 -19.62 20.20 29.39
N HIS A 131 -19.00 21.23 28.81
CA HIS A 131 -19.43 21.85 27.56
C HIS A 131 -18.28 21.93 26.56
N PHE A 132 -18.57 21.46 25.34
CA PHE A 132 -17.71 21.51 24.16
C PHE A 132 -17.35 22.96 23.75
N GLU A 133 -18.13 23.95 24.22
CA GLU A 133 -17.99 25.37 23.88
C GLU A 133 -16.72 26.02 24.45
N ASP A 134 -16.24 25.60 25.64
CA ASP A 134 -15.03 26.17 26.26
C ASP A 134 -13.72 25.84 25.51
N TRP A 135 -13.74 24.83 24.63
CA TRP A 135 -12.59 24.45 23.80
C TRP A 135 -12.35 25.43 22.63
N TRP A 136 -13.39 26.14 22.18
CA TRP A 136 -13.31 27.03 21.01
C TRP A 136 -12.78 28.42 21.34
N GLU A 137 -12.86 28.86 22.60
CA GLU A 137 -12.46 30.23 22.96
C GLU A 137 -10.94 30.40 23.18
N ASN A 138 -10.16 29.31 23.29
CA ASN A 138 -8.69 29.32 23.42
C ASN A 138 -7.97 28.99 22.09
N TYR A 139 -8.52 29.45 20.96
CA TYR A 139 -8.15 29.02 19.60
C TYR A 139 -6.97 29.77 18.95
N ASP A 140 -6.43 30.80 19.59
CA ASP A 140 -5.45 31.70 18.94
C ASP A 140 -4.05 31.09 18.75
N TYR A 141 -3.65 30.09 19.53
CA TYR A 141 -2.30 29.49 19.44
C TYR A 141 -2.20 28.25 18.56
N ASN A 142 -3.32 27.70 18.08
CA ASN A 142 -3.37 26.38 17.45
C ASN A 142 -3.67 26.40 15.94
N ILE A 143 -3.97 27.56 15.34
CA ILE A 143 -4.41 27.65 13.94
C ILE A 143 -3.34 27.19 12.94
N TYR A 144 -2.05 27.36 13.27
CA TYR A 144 -0.95 27.03 12.37
C TYR A 144 -0.67 25.53 12.28
N GLU A 145 -0.66 24.82 13.42
CA GLU A 145 -0.41 23.37 13.47
C GLU A 145 -1.61 22.58 12.92
N PHE A 146 -2.82 22.97 13.30
CA PHE A 146 -4.05 22.37 12.74
C PHE A 146 -4.20 22.72 11.25
N GLY A 147 -3.88 23.94 10.83
CA GLY A 147 -3.96 24.33 9.42
C GLY A 147 -3.04 23.51 8.51
N LEU A 148 -1.79 23.29 8.91
CA LEU A 148 -0.81 22.55 8.10
C LEU A 148 -1.09 21.04 8.04
N GLY A 149 -1.44 20.41 9.18
CA GLY A 149 -1.71 18.97 9.21
C GLY A 149 -2.91 18.57 8.36
N TYR A 150 -4.03 19.29 8.50
CA TYR A 150 -5.27 18.98 7.78
C TYR A 150 -5.21 19.36 6.30
N SER A 151 -4.57 20.47 5.94
CA SER A 151 -4.40 20.86 4.53
C SER A 151 -3.50 19.89 3.76
N ALA A 152 -2.39 19.42 4.36
CA ALA A 152 -1.52 18.43 3.75
C ALA A 152 -2.17 17.05 3.60
N MET A 153 -3.00 16.66 4.56
CA MET A 153 -3.80 15.41 4.50
C MET A 153 -4.86 15.47 3.38
N ALA A 154 -5.52 16.62 3.21
CA ALA A 154 -6.51 16.83 2.15
C ALA A 154 -5.91 16.75 0.73
N LEU A 155 -4.63 17.09 0.56
CA LEU A 155 -3.95 17.02 -0.74
C LEU A 155 -3.39 15.63 -1.06
N SER A 156 -2.99 14.86 -0.05
CA SER A 156 -2.33 13.57 -0.24
C SER A 156 -3.29 12.38 -0.37
N ALA A 157 -4.47 12.45 0.26
CA ALA A 157 -5.49 11.39 0.15
C ALA A 157 -6.06 11.19 -1.27
N PRO A 158 -6.40 12.25 -2.05
CA PRO A 158 -6.90 12.09 -3.41
C PRO A 158 -5.86 11.50 -4.37
N TRP A 159 -4.57 11.81 -4.16
CA TRP A 159 -3.47 11.28 -4.96
C TRP A 159 -3.37 9.75 -4.86
N LEU A 160 -3.52 9.20 -3.64
CA LEU A 160 -3.53 7.75 -3.42
C LEU A 160 -4.73 7.06 -4.08
N LEU A 161 -5.90 7.70 -4.05
CA LEU A 161 -7.11 7.20 -4.70
C LEU A 161 -6.99 7.24 -6.23
N ALA A 162 -6.37 8.29 -6.78
CA ALA A 162 -6.15 8.41 -8.22
C ALA A 162 -5.25 7.29 -8.78
N LEU A 163 -4.24 6.84 -8.01
CA LEU A 163 -3.38 5.71 -8.41
C LEU A 163 -4.14 4.38 -8.48
N SER A 164 -5.29 4.26 -7.80
CA SER A 164 -6.14 3.06 -7.85
C SER A 164 -6.94 2.96 -9.16
N TYR A 165 -7.21 4.08 -9.82
CA TYR A 165 -7.89 4.13 -11.11
C TYR A 165 -6.91 3.86 -12.26
N SER A 166 -6.55 2.59 -12.46
CA SER A 166 -5.90 2.16 -13.70
C SER A 166 -6.77 1.11 -14.41
N SER A 167 -6.89 1.20 -15.73
CA SER A 167 -7.64 0.22 -16.53
C SER A 167 -6.68 -0.78 -17.16
N CYS A 168 -6.99 -2.07 -17.08
CA CYS A 168 -6.25 -3.12 -17.79
C CYS A 168 -6.90 -3.40 -19.15
N LYS A 169 -6.07 -3.60 -20.18
CA LYS A 169 -6.54 -4.05 -21.50
C LYS A 169 -6.82 -5.57 -21.46
N PRO A 170 -7.93 -6.05 -22.04
CA PRO A 170 -8.23 -7.48 -22.15
C PRO A 170 -7.30 -8.18 -23.16
N GLY A 171 -7.08 -9.49 -23.01
CA GLY A 171 -6.36 -10.27 -24.03
C GLY A 171 -5.94 -11.70 -23.65
N LEU A 172 -5.64 -11.97 -22.37
CA LEU A 172 -5.46 -13.33 -21.84
C LEU A 172 -6.63 -13.65 -20.88
N PRO A 173 -6.95 -14.94 -20.63
CA PRO A 173 -7.90 -15.29 -19.58
C PRO A 173 -7.46 -14.66 -18.25
N LEU A 174 -8.43 -14.01 -17.59
CA LEU A 174 -8.23 -13.31 -16.32
C LEU A 174 -7.84 -14.34 -15.25
N GLY A 175 -6.60 -14.25 -14.76
CA GLY A 175 -6.11 -15.22 -13.78
C GLY A 175 -4.61 -15.22 -13.59
N ALA A 176 -3.95 -14.07 -13.74
CA ALA A 176 -2.49 -13.97 -13.60
C ALA A 176 -1.97 -14.40 -12.22
N SER A 177 -2.83 -14.48 -11.20
CA SER A 177 -2.55 -14.93 -9.84
C SER A 177 -3.02 -16.36 -9.53
N ASN A 178 -3.74 -17.02 -10.45
CA ASN A 178 -4.23 -18.38 -10.25
C ASN A 178 -3.24 -19.37 -10.88
N SER A 179 -2.62 -20.21 -10.04
CA SER A 179 -1.67 -21.22 -10.48
C SER A 179 -2.27 -22.21 -11.49
N PHE A 180 -3.56 -22.52 -11.40
CA PHE A 180 -4.25 -23.38 -12.36
C PHE A 180 -4.32 -22.73 -13.74
N VAL A 181 -4.63 -21.43 -13.81
CA VAL A 181 -4.68 -20.67 -15.08
C VAL A 181 -3.28 -20.54 -15.68
N ILE A 182 -2.27 -20.28 -14.83
CA ILE A 182 -0.87 -20.20 -15.29
C ILE A 182 -0.40 -21.56 -15.81
N ALA A 183 -0.71 -22.65 -15.11
CA ALA A 183 -0.35 -24.00 -15.52
C ALA A 183 -0.99 -24.35 -16.87
N ALA A 184 -2.29 -24.09 -17.03
CA ALA A 184 -3.00 -24.31 -18.29
C ALA A 184 -2.37 -23.54 -19.47
N ALA A 185 -1.94 -22.29 -19.25
CA ALA A 185 -1.25 -21.50 -20.26
C ALA A 185 0.19 -21.98 -20.56
N CYS A 186 0.79 -22.77 -19.67
CA CYS A 186 2.20 -23.21 -19.71
C CYS A 186 2.36 -24.66 -20.20
N HIS A 187 1.61 -25.06 -21.23
CA HIS A 187 1.80 -26.34 -21.93
C HIS A 187 2.36 -26.14 -23.35
N PRO A 188 3.64 -25.75 -23.50
CA PRO A 188 4.23 -25.57 -24.82
C PRO A 188 4.37 -26.92 -25.56
N PRO A 189 4.38 -26.91 -26.91
CA PRO A 189 4.56 -28.12 -27.71
C PRO A 189 5.90 -28.82 -27.40
N GLU A 190 5.96 -30.15 -27.54
CA GLU A 190 7.10 -30.98 -27.07
C GLU A 190 8.47 -30.55 -27.58
N ARG A 191 8.54 -29.95 -28.78
CA ARG A 191 9.77 -29.45 -29.39
C ARG A 191 10.28 -28.15 -28.75
N ASN A 192 9.45 -27.47 -27.94
CA ASN A 192 9.74 -26.17 -27.33
C ASN A 192 10.04 -26.23 -25.82
N ARG A 193 10.83 -27.21 -25.38
CA ARG A 193 11.21 -27.35 -23.96
C ARG A 193 12.01 -26.17 -23.40
N ALA A 194 12.68 -25.40 -24.26
CA ALA A 194 13.45 -24.21 -23.88
C ALA A 194 12.68 -22.89 -24.03
N ALA A 195 11.34 -22.93 -24.13
CA ALA A 195 10.51 -21.73 -24.27
C ALA A 195 10.78 -20.71 -23.15
N ALA A 196 10.96 -21.18 -21.92
CA ALA A 196 11.17 -20.35 -20.74
C ALA A 196 12.44 -19.47 -20.80
N LEU A 197 13.43 -19.84 -21.63
CA LEU A 197 14.69 -19.11 -21.79
C LEU A 197 14.66 -18.10 -22.96
N LYS A 198 13.58 -18.10 -23.75
CA LYS A 198 13.42 -17.29 -24.96
C LYS A 198 12.34 -16.22 -24.77
N MET A 199 12.15 -15.39 -25.81
CA MET A 199 10.98 -14.52 -25.87
C MET A 199 9.75 -15.36 -26.18
N VAL A 200 8.70 -15.20 -25.38
CA VAL A 200 7.47 -15.97 -25.47
C VAL A 200 6.28 -15.07 -25.75
N GLN A 201 5.27 -15.64 -26.39
CA GLN A 201 3.96 -15.04 -26.62
C GLN A 201 2.90 -16.11 -26.40
N TRP A 202 1.72 -15.70 -25.94
CA TRP A 202 0.55 -16.56 -25.83
C TRP A 202 -0.27 -16.47 -27.11
N GLY A 203 -0.73 -17.62 -27.59
CA GLY A 203 -1.67 -17.71 -28.70
C GLY A 203 -1.87 -19.16 -29.12
N VAL A 204 -2.55 -19.33 -30.24
CA VAL A 204 -2.85 -20.66 -30.80
C VAL A 204 -1.55 -21.28 -31.28
N THR A 205 -1.28 -22.50 -30.81
CA THR A 205 -0.13 -23.29 -31.25
C THR A 205 -0.59 -24.42 -32.15
N HIS A 206 -0.01 -24.49 -33.35
CA HIS A 206 -0.21 -25.64 -34.22
C HIS A 206 0.66 -26.80 -33.73
N ALA A 207 0.12 -27.57 -32.79
CA ALA A 207 0.65 -28.90 -32.55
C ALA A 207 0.40 -29.72 -33.82
N ARG A 208 1.44 -29.90 -34.65
CA ARG A 208 1.38 -30.81 -35.79
C ARG A 208 1.35 -32.23 -35.24
N THR A 209 0.20 -32.67 -34.76
CA THR A 209 -0.04 -34.08 -34.50
C THR A 209 -0.05 -34.82 -35.83
N ASP A 210 0.75 -35.87 -35.95
CA ASP A 210 0.87 -36.73 -37.14
C ASP A 210 -0.43 -37.45 -37.56
N LEU A 211 -1.55 -37.13 -36.89
CA LEU A 211 -2.89 -37.71 -37.04
C LEU A 211 -3.96 -36.66 -37.37
N GLY A 212 -3.64 -35.62 -38.17
CA GLY A 212 -4.60 -34.84 -38.99
C GLY A 212 -5.82 -34.14 -38.35
N ARG A 213 -6.09 -34.31 -37.05
CA ARG A 213 -7.23 -33.75 -36.29
C ARG A 213 -6.85 -33.57 -34.81
N GLY A 214 -5.76 -32.85 -34.55
CA GLY A 214 -5.44 -32.42 -33.19
C GLY A 214 -6.35 -31.27 -32.77
N VAL A 215 -6.82 -31.28 -31.52
CA VAL A 215 -7.47 -30.12 -30.91
C VAL A 215 -6.46 -28.98 -30.88
N GLN A 216 -6.87 -27.77 -31.26
CA GLN A 216 -5.98 -26.61 -31.20
C GLN A 216 -5.79 -26.20 -29.74
N HIS A 217 -4.54 -25.96 -29.34
CA HIS A 217 -4.18 -25.61 -27.98
C HIS A 217 -3.61 -24.19 -27.92
N CYS A 218 -4.03 -23.43 -26.91
CA CYS A 218 -3.47 -22.11 -26.62
C CYS A 218 -2.39 -22.23 -25.56
N SER A 219 -1.14 -21.91 -25.91
CA SER A 219 -0.04 -21.99 -24.95
C SER A 219 0.94 -20.83 -25.11
N ILE A 220 1.63 -20.53 -24.01
CA ILE A 220 2.78 -19.63 -24.00
C ILE A 220 3.95 -20.36 -24.65
N THR A 221 4.39 -19.88 -25.81
CA THR A 221 5.45 -20.53 -26.59
C THR A 221 6.41 -19.51 -27.17
N SER A 222 7.62 -19.96 -27.50
CA SER A 222 8.59 -19.17 -28.27
C SER A 222 8.40 -19.29 -29.79
N TYR A 223 7.51 -20.16 -30.27
CA TYR A 223 7.20 -20.27 -31.71
C TYR A 223 6.21 -19.22 -32.17
N GLU A 224 6.01 -19.10 -33.47
CA GLU A 224 4.95 -18.26 -34.03
C GLU A 224 3.59 -18.75 -33.57
N VAL A 225 2.78 -17.79 -33.15
CA VAL A 225 1.44 -17.99 -32.61
C VAL A 225 0.49 -17.06 -33.30
N GLU A 226 -0.71 -17.56 -33.53
CA GLU A 226 -1.81 -16.77 -34.07
C GLU A 226 -2.72 -16.33 -32.91
N PRO A 227 -3.37 -15.17 -33.02
CA PRO A 227 -4.38 -14.76 -32.04
C PRO A 227 -5.54 -15.77 -32.04
N PRO A 228 -6.14 -16.07 -30.88
CA PRO A 228 -7.30 -16.95 -30.82
C PRO A 228 -8.48 -16.32 -31.56
N GLU A 229 -9.23 -17.15 -32.28
CA GLU A 229 -10.46 -16.76 -32.98
C GLU A 229 -11.66 -16.85 -32.03
N GLU A 230 -12.56 -15.87 -32.13
CA GLU A 230 -13.76 -15.82 -31.30
C GLU A 230 -14.75 -16.93 -31.71
N GLY A 231 -15.20 -17.73 -30.75
CA GLY A 231 -16.14 -18.84 -30.97
C GLY A 231 -15.50 -20.22 -31.20
N GLN A 232 -14.17 -20.31 -31.27
CA GLN A 232 -13.43 -21.58 -31.32
C GLN A 232 -13.13 -22.10 -29.91
N LEU A 233 -13.26 -23.41 -29.71
CA LEU A 233 -12.87 -24.08 -28.46
C LEU A 233 -11.42 -24.53 -28.54
N TYR A 234 -10.61 -24.01 -27.64
CA TYR A 234 -9.22 -24.41 -27.45
C TYR A 234 -9.11 -25.23 -26.16
N ALA A 235 -8.36 -26.33 -26.21
CA ALA A 235 -8.10 -27.17 -25.04
C ALA A 235 -6.80 -26.79 -24.32
#